data_AF-A0A1I6MPT4-F1
#
_entry.id   AF-A0A1I6MPT4-F1
#
_cell.length_a   1.000
_cell.length_b   1.000
_cell.length_c   1.000
_cell.angle_alpha   90.00
_cell.angle_beta   90.00
_cell.angle_gamma   90.00
#
_symmetry.space_group_name_H-M   'P 1'
#
loop_
_entity.id
_entity.type
_entity.pdbx_description
1 polymer ?
#
loop_
_entity_poly.entity_id
_entity_poly.type
_entity_poly.pdbx_seq_one_letter_code
_entity_poly.pdbx_strand_id
1 'polypeptide(L)'
;MTSTIAELALSGPYRHAQRTLAAWLEQGHAAARRRTFAARIALAALNAPERHQLARWLAWLAVAAQSRGKATPQSRILHLDASLHQAVADALARLPSSMTGAQTRTRRLTA
;
A
#
# COMPACT_ATOMS: atom_id res chain seq x y z
N MET A 1 -17.77 1.33 -31.20
CA MET A 1 -16.50 0.59 -31.00
C MET A 1 -16.29 0.42 -29.51
N THR A 2 -16.50 -0.79 -29.01
CA THR A 2 -16.46 -1.15 -27.59
C THR A 2 -15.00 -1.13 -27.13
N SER A 3 -14.61 -0.12 -26.35
CA SER A 3 -13.32 -0.08 -25.67
C SER A 3 -13.35 -1.15 -24.58
N THR A 4 -12.94 -2.36 -24.92
CA THR A 4 -12.63 -3.40 -23.94
C THR A 4 -11.46 -2.85 -23.14
N ILE A 5 -11.75 -2.32 -21.95
CA ILE A 5 -10.73 -2.01 -20.95
C ILE A 5 -9.93 -3.30 -20.84
N ALA A 6 -8.68 -3.27 -21.30
CA ALA A 6 -7.78 -4.40 -21.11
C ALA A 6 -7.85 -4.72 -19.62
N GLU A 7 -8.37 -5.90 -19.28
CA GLU A 7 -8.37 -6.34 -17.88
C GLU A 7 -6.95 -6.10 -17.38
N LEU A 8 -6.82 -5.37 -16.28
CA LEU A 8 -5.54 -5.24 -15.60
C LEU A 8 -5.16 -6.66 -15.17
N ALA A 9 -4.51 -7.40 -16.08
CA ALA A 9 -4.01 -8.72 -15.83
C ALA A 9 -2.81 -8.53 -14.91
N LEU A 10 -3.12 -8.41 -13.61
CA LEU A 10 -2.11 -8.31 -12.57
C LEU A 10 -1.18 -9.50 -12.74
N SER A 11 0.11 -9.24 -12.95
CA SER A 11 1.07 -10.30 -13.19
C SER A 11 1.09 -11.29 -12.01
N GLY A 12 1.49 -12.54 -12.27
CA GLY A 12 1.73 -13.53 -11.22
C GLY A 12 2.63 -13.00 -10.09
N PRO A 13 3.79 -12.40 -10.42
CA PRO A 13 4.68 -11.76 -9.45
C PRO A 13 4.01 -10.66 -8.63
N TYR A 14 3.25 -9.76 -9.26
CA TYR A 14 2.55 -8.69 -8.56
C TYR A 14 1.56 -9.24 -7.52
N ARG A 15 0.71 -10.21 -7.92
CA ARG A 15 -0.27 -10.81 -7.01
C ARG A 15 0.40 -11.54 -5.85
N HIS A 16 1.51 -12.21 -6.12
CA HIS A 16 2.30 -12.86 -5.07
C HIS A 16 2.88 -11.84 -4.09
N ALA A 17 3.53 -10.78 -4.59
CA ALA A 17 4.08 -9.72 -3.75
C ALA A 17 3.02 -9.02 -2.90
N GLN A 18 1.87 -8.69 -3.50
CA GLN A 18 0.75 -8.06 -2.79
C GLN A 18 0.23 -8.94 -1.64
N ARG A 19 0.04 -10.25 -1.86
CA ARG A 19 -0.41 -11.18 -0.82
C ARG A 19 0.62 -11.36 0.28
N THR A 20 1.90 -11.51 -0.09
CA THR A 20 3.00 -11.67 0.87
C THR A 20 3.15 -10.43 1.75
N LEU A 21 3.06 -9.23 1.17
CA LEU A 21 3.08 -7.97 1.91
C LEU A 21 1.85 -7.81 2.81
N ALA A 22 0.64 -8.09 2.31
CA ALA A 22 -0.57 -8.02 3.11
C ALA A 22 -0.46 -8.94 4.33
N ALA A 23 -0.04 -10.19 4.14
CA ALA A 23 0.16 -11.15 5.23
C ALA A 23 1.23 -10.68 6.22
N TRP A 24 2.30 -10.03 5.75
CA TRP A 24 3.33 -9.48 6.61
C TRP A 24 2.86 -8.25 7.41
N LEU A 25 2.03 -7.37 6.82
CA LEU A 25 1.47 -6.20 7.49
C LEU A 25 0.51 -6.55 8.63
N GLU A 26 -0.32 -7.58 8.45
CA GLU A 26 -1.31 -8.02 9.45
C GLU A 26 -0.69 -8.70 10.69
N GLN A 27 0.59 -9.06 10.65
CA GLN A 27 1.22 -9.82 11.73
C GLN A 27 1.93 -8.96 12.77
N GLY A 28 1.91 -9.42 14.02
CA GLY A 28 2.70 -8.89 15.13
C GLY A 28 4.20 -9.22 15.05
N HIS A 29 5.00 -8.54 15.88
CA HIS A 29 6.47 -8.51 15.83
C HIS A 29 7.16 -9.89 15.84
N ALA A 30 6.61 -10.91 16.51
CA ALA A 30 7.26 -12.21 16.68
C ALA A 30 7.35 -13.06 15.40
N ALA A 31 6.36 -12.97 14.50
CA ALA A 31 6.36 -13.70 13.22
C ALA A 31 7.06 -12.93 12.07
N ALA A 32 7.56 -11.72 12.36
CA ALA A 32 7.98 -10.77 11.34
C ALA A 32 9.23 -11.22 10.58
N ARG A 33 10.28 -11.76 11.24
CA ARG A 33 11.59 -11.95 10.60
C ARG A 33 11.58 -12.85 9.34
N ARG A 34 11.03 -14.06 9.41
CA ARG A 34 10.99 -14.97 8.25
C ARG A 34 10.13 -14.41 7.12
N ARG A 35 9.03 -13.73 7.45
CA ARG A 35 8.14 -13.11 6.47
C ARG A 35 8.69 -11.80 5.89
N THR A 36 9.54 -11.08 6.62
CA THR A 36 10.29 -9.93 6.10
C THR A 36 11.17 -10.37 4.94
N PHE A 37 11.90 -11.48 5.05
CA PHE A 37 12.68 -12.02 3.94
C PHE A 37 11.82 -12.42 2.74
N ALA A 38 10.71 -13.13 2.97
CA ALA A 38 9.78 -13.48 1.90
C ALA A 38 9.21 -12.24 1.19
N ALA A 39 8.88 -11.19 1.93
CA ALA A 39 8.41 -9.92 1.38
C ALA A 39 9.49 -9.23 0.54
N ARG A 40 10.75 -9.21 1.00
CA ARG A 40 11.88 -8.65 0.23
C ARG A 40 12.13 -9.41 -1.07
N ILE A 41 12.09 -10.74 -1.04
CA ILE A 41 12.25 -11.58 -2.24
C ILE A 41 11.11 -11.30 -3.23
N ALA A 42 9.87 -11.27 -2.75
CA ALA A 42 8.73 -10.98 -3.61
C ALA A 42 8.79 -9.58 -4.23
N LEU A 43 9.30 -8.59 -3.49
CA LEU A 43 9.53 -7.22 -3.97
C LEU A 43 10.66 -7.10 -5.00
N ALA A 44 11.67 -7.96 -4.92
CA ALA A 44 12.79 -7.98 -5.86
C ALA A 44 12.38 -8.54 -7.23
N ALA A 45 11.33 -9.37 -7.27
CA ALA A 45 10.79 -9.93 -8.52
C ALA A 45 9.92 -8.94 -9.33
N LEU A 46 9.62 -7.76 -8.76
CA LEU A 46 8.75 -6.78 -9.40
C LEU A 46 9.52 -5.85 -10.32
N ASN A 47 8.95 -5.57 -11.48
CA ASN A 47 9.43 -4.53 -12.37
C ASN A 47 9.01 -3.11 -11.87
N ALA A 48 9.54 -2.07 -12.50
CA ALA A 48 9.25 -0.69 -12.13
C ALA A 48 7.75 -0.32 -12.12
N PRO A 49 6.93 -0.65 -13.16
CA PRO A 49 5.51 -0.31 -13.12
C PRO A 49 4.74 -1.09 -12.03
N GLU A 50 5.08 -2.36 -11.79
CA GLU A 50 4.48 -3.14 -10.70
C GLU A 50 4.81 -2.57 -9.32
N ARG A 51 6.07 -2.14 -9.12
CA ARG A 51 6.48 -1.44 -7.89
C ARG A 51 5.70 -0.16 -7.68
N HIS A 52 5.50 0.63 -8.72
CA HIS A 52 4.70 1.85 -8.65
C HIS A 52 3.23 1.56 -8.30
N GLN A 53 2.64 0.53 -8.93
CA GLN A 53 1.27 0.11 -8.64
C GLN A 53 1.13 -0.39 -7.20
N LEU A 54 2.10 -1.15 -6.70
CA LEU A 54 2.13 -1.64 -5.34
C LEU A 54 2.27 -0.50 -4.32
N ALA A 55 3.10 0.50 -4.62
CA ALA A 55 3.24 1.70 -3.80
C ALA A 55 1.92 2.50 -3.73
N ARG A 56 1.20 2.63 -4.86
CA ARG A 56 -0.13 3.25 -4.89
C ARG A 56 -1.15 2.46 -4.07
N TRP A 57 -1.12 1.13 -4.14
CA TRP A 57 -1.98 0.29 -3.30
C TRP A 57 -1.68 0.48 -1.80
N LEU A 58 -0.40 0.52 -1.40
CA LEU A 58 0.00 0.79 -0.02
C LEU A 58 -0.38 2.21 0.45
N ALA A 59 -0.30 3.21 -0.43
CA ALA A 59 -0.76 4.56 -0.14
C ALA A 59 -2.27 4.57 0.20
N TRP A 60 -3.09 3.87 -0.58
CA TRP A 60 -4.52 3.71 -0.28
C TRP A 60 -4.77 2.97 1.03
N LEU A 61 -3.99 1.93 1.35
CA LEU A 61 -4.08 1.26 2.65
C LEU A 61 -3.75 2.19 3.81
N ALA A 62 -2.74 3.06 3.66
CA ALA A 62 -2.41 4.05 4.68
C ALA A 62 -3.53 5.07 4.88
N VAL A 63 -4.18 5.54 3.81
CA VAL A 63 -5.37 6.42 3.91
C VAL A 63 -6.53 5.69 4.60
N ALA A 64 -6.80 4.44 4.25
CA ALA A 64 -7.84 3.64 4.88
C ALA A 64 -7.55 3.32 6.37
N ALA A 65 -6.28 3.14 6.75
CA ALA A 65 -5.88 2.97 8.14
C ALA A 65 -6.11 4.26 8.94
N GLN A 66 -5.70 5.41 8.38
CA GLN A 66 -5.91 6.73 8.98
C GLN A 66 -7.40 7.04 9.16
N SER A 67 -8.24 6.76 8.16
CA SER A 67 -9.69 7.00 8.25
C SER A 67 -10.36 6.17 9.35
N ARG A 68 -9.78 5.01 9.68
CA ARG A 68 -10.23 4.11 10.76
C ARG A 68 -9.53 4.36 12.10
N GLY A 69 -8.68 5.39 12.22
CA GLY A 69 -7.89 5.67 13.43
C GLY A 69 -6.87 4.59 13.78
N LYS A 70 -6.46 3.75 12.81
CA LYS A 70 -5.47 2.69 12.99
C LYS A 70 -4.07 3.20 12.68
N ALA A 71 -3.06 2.55 13.26
CA ALA A 71 -1.66 2.82 12.97
C ALA A 71 -1.34 2.64 11.47
N THR A 72 -0.54 3.54 10.92
CA THR A 72 -0.13 3.47 9.52
C THR A 72 1.01 2.48 9.32
N PRO A 73 1.11 1.82 8.15
CA PRO A 73 2.16 0.84 7.89
C PRO A 73 3.52 1.46 7.55
N GLN A 74 3.67 2.79 7.54
CA GLN A 74 4.85 3.48 6.98
C GLN A 74 6.16 3.11 7.67
N SER A 75 6.23 3.13 9.00
CA SER A 75 7.46 2.79 9.74
C SER A 75 7.91 1.35 9.46
N ARG A 76 6.95 0.42 9.37
CA ARG A 76 7.23 -0.97 9.01
C ARG A 76 7.79 -1.04 7.59
N ILE A 77 7.14 -0.38 6.62
CA ILE A 77 7.59 -0.36 5.23
C ILE A 77 9.01 0.23 5.11
N LEU A 78 9.33 1.29 5.84
CA LEU A 78 10.68 1.86 5.88
C LEU A 78 11.73 0.84 6.32
N HIS A 79 11.45 0.04 7.35
CA HIS A 79 12.35 -1.02 7.79
C HIS A 79 12.45 -2.20 6.83
N LEU A 80 11.45 -2.40 5.97
CA LEU A 80 11.45 -3.46 4.96
C LEU A 80 12.27 -3.06 3.73
N ASP A 81 11.97 -1.90 3.15
CA ASP A 81 12.57 -1.38 1.92
C ASP A 81 12.38 0.15 1.85
N ALA A 82 13.50 0.88 1.89
CA ALA A 82 13.50 2.34 1.87
C ALA A 82 13.05 2.92 0.51
N SER A 83 13.34 2.24 -0.60
CA SER A 83 12.91 2.68 -1.94
C SER A 83 11.39 2.54 -2.07
N LEU A 84 10.83 1.44 -1.57
CA LEU A 84 9.38 1.26 -1.52
C LEU A 84 8.72 2.31 -0.63
N HIS A 85 9.31 2.61 0.54
CA HIS A 85 8.81 3.66 1.42
C HIS A 85 8.75 5.02 0.71
N GLN A 86 9.81 5.41 0.00
CA GLN A 86 9.81 6.64 -0.78
C GLN A 86 8.72 6.64 -1.85
N ALA A 87 8.57 5.54 -2.60
CA ALA A 87 7.53 5.41 -3.61
C ALA A 87 6.11 5.52 -3.01
N VAL A 88 5.89 5.00 -1.80
CA VAL A 88 4.62 5.14 -1.07
C VAL A 88 4.38 6.60 -0.65
N ALA A 89 5.41 7.30 -0.16
CA ALA A 89 5.32 8.71 0.18
C ALA A 89 4.97 9.57 -1.05
N ASP A 90 5.64 9.32 -2.18
CA ASP A 90 5.37 10.00 -3.44
C ASP A 90 3.95 9.71 -3.95
N ALA A 91 3.49 8.45 -3.80
CA ALA A 91 2.14 8.06 -4.19
C ALA A 91 1.08 8.74 -3.30
N LEU A 92 1.31 8.83 -1.99
CA LEU A 92 0.45 9.55 -1.05
C LEU A 92 0.33 11.03 -1.40
N ALA A 93 1.43 11.69 -1.73
CA ALA A 93 1.44 13.10 -2.14
C ALA A 93 0.65 13.36 -3.43
N ARG A 94 0.48 12.34 -4.28
CA ARG A 94 -0.27 12.39 -5.54
C ARG A 94 -1.72 11.92 -5.40
N LEU A 95 -2.17 11.52 -4.22
CA LEU A 95 -3.56 11.12 -4.03
C LEU A 95 -4.50 12.34 -4.09
N PRO A 96 -5.73 12.20 -4.62
CA PRO A 96 -6.68 13.30 -4.68
C PRO A 96 -7.00 13.84 -3.28
N SER A 97 -6.75 15.14 -3.06
CA SER A 97 -6.89 15.84 -1.77
C SER A 97 -8.30 15.79 -1.17
N SER A 98 -9.32 15.50 -1.99
CA SER A 98 -10.71 15.35 -1.56
C SER A 98 -10.92 14.17 -0.60
N MET A 99 -10.04 13.16 -0.62
CA MET A 99 -10.15 12.00 0.28
C MET A 99 -9.36 12.16 1.59
N THR A 100 -8.35 13.03 1.64
CA THR A 100 -7.63 13.40 2.87
C THR A 100 -8.38 14.48 3.67
N GLY A 101 -9.13 15.37 3.01
CA GLY A 101 -9.84 16.48 3.65
C GLY A 101 -11.29 16.21 4.11
N ALA A 102 -11.93 15.11 3.68
CA ALA A 102 -13.34 14.84 4.01
C ALA A 102 -13.59 14.61 5.51
N GLN A 103 -12.54 14.28 6.29
CA GLN A 103 -12.65 13.94 7.70
C GLN A 103 -12.75 15.17 8.62
N THR A 104 -12.19 16.32 8.26
CA THR A 104 -12.33 17.55 9.08
C THR A 104 -13.78 18.06 9.08
N ARG A 105 -14.54 17.78 8.02
CA ARG A 105 -15.90 18.31 7.84
C ARG A 105 -17.00 17.43 8.43
N THR A 106 -16.80 16.11 8.51
CA THR A 106 -17.81 15.18 9.04
C THR A 106 -17.85 15.10 10.56
N ARG A 107 -16.84 15.60 11.27
CA ARG A 107 -16.84 15.63 12.75
C ARG A 107 -17.62 16.82 13.35
N ARG A 108 -18.20 17.69 12.51
CA ARG A 108 -18.90 18.92 12.91
C ARG A 108 -20.39 18.92 12.50
N LEU A 109 -21.04 17.77 12.58
CA LEU A 109 -22.50 17.66 12.53
C LEU A 109 -22.95 16.86 13.76
N THR A 110 -22.75 17.46 14.93
CA THR A 110 -23.62 17.24 16.08
C THR A 110 -24.86 18.13 15.89
N ALA A 111 -26.00 17.49 15.68
CA ALA A 111 -27.31 18.04 15.97
C ALA A 111 -27.90 17.21 17.11
#